data_AF-A0A4Y2CL16-F1
#
_entry.id   AF-A0A4Y2CL16-F1
#
_cell.length_a   1.000
_cell.length_b   1.000
_cell.length_c   1.000
_cell.angle_alpha   90.00
_cell.angle_beta   90.00
_cell.angle_gamma   90.00
#
_symmetry.space_group_name_H-M   'P 1'
#
loop_
_entity.id
_entity.type
_entity.pdbx_description
1 polymer ?
#
loop_
_entity_poly.entity_id
_entity_poly.type
_entity_poly.pdbx_seq_one_letter_code
_entity_poly.pdbx_strand_id
1 'polypeptide(L)'
;MEVLIWLLYLMIGGSTAFLCDEMSCNASPLEELARLNFKPNETELLRLCPPTLDFFNCLFKGAEDCFGMNVEEIAESDDAIASTIAKSLLKARSLAVEMCDEDSPLRRDYLENVECFDRLVAKANEIDDCTDKGETYADAFLRQWHHLKEENVDWSEKRCLEQAYGYACFVEKLDITCGEVARRTLLTILKKAKHALFTECEIENPLGLKRAFLDYLELGEKTSELYWYIFETFKRR
;
A
#
# COMPACT_ATOMS: atom_id res chain seq x y z
N MET A 1 -7.46 -5.11 -4.92
CA MET A 1 -6.09 -5.47 -5.40
C MET A 1 -5.74 -4.80 -6.73
N GLU A 2 -6.73 -4.44 -7.56
CA GLU A 2 -6.52 -3.69 -8.81
C GLU A 2 -5.89 -2.29 -8.58
N VAL A 3 -6.12 -1.67 -7.42
CA VAL A 3 -5.55 -0.35 -7.04
C VAL A 3 -4.01 -0.34 -6.99
N LEU A 4 -3.37 -1.47 -6.62
CA LEU A 4 -1.90 -1.63 -6.63
C LEU A 4 -1.33 -1.51 -8.05
N ILE A 5 -2.04 -2.10 -9.02
CA ILE A 5 -1.68 -2.07 -10.44
C ILE A 5 -1.85 -0.64 -10.98
N TRP A 6 -2.98 0.01 -10.66
CA TRP A 6 -3.26 1.38 -11.11
C TRP A 6 -2.31 2.43 -10.53
N LEU A 7 -1.87 2.31 -9.27
CA LEU A 7 -0.95 3.28 -8.66
C LEU A 7 0.49 3.15 -9.14
N LEU A 8 0.94 1.92 -9.43
CA LEU A 8 2.23 1.71 -10.09
C LEU A 8 2.20 2.20 -11.55
N TYR A 9 1.08 2.02 -12.25
CA TYR A 9 0.85 2.61 -13.57
C TYR A 9 0.73 4.15 -13.54
N LEU A 10 0.19 4.76 -12.48
CA LEU A 10 0.10 6.23 -12.34
C LEU A 10 1.45 6.84 -11.97
N MET A 11 2.25 6.18 -11.13
CA MET A 11 3.61 6.58 -10.77
C MET A 11 4.57 6.52 -11.98
N ILE A 12 4.27 5.70 -12.99
CA ILE A 12 5.16 5.47 -14.14
C ILE A 12 4.61 6.03 -15.46
N GLY A 13 3.28 6.08 -15.62
CA GLY A 13 2.62 6.50 -16.86
C GLY A 13 1.80 7.78 -16.77
N GLY A 14 1.57 8.35 -15.57
CA GLY A 14 0.61 9.43 -15.38
C GLY A 14 1.15 10.86 -15.42
N SER A 15 2.43 11.11 -15.11
CA SER A 15 2.96 12.50 -15.03
C SER A 15 4.47 12.65 -15.25
N THR A 16 5.21 11.60 -15.59
CA THR A 16 6.66 11.69 -15.85
C THR A 16 7.01 12.31 -17.20
N ALA A 17 6.04 12.43 -18.11
CA ALA A 17 6.19 13.16 -19.38
C ALA A 17 6.54 14.65 -19.22
N PHE A 18 6.59 15.17 -17.99
CA PHE A 18 6.97 16.56 -17.72
C PHE A 18 8.32 16.75 -17.02
N LEU A 19 9.04 15.69 -16.61
CA LEU A 19 10.23 15.89 -15.76
C LEU A 19 11.57 15.43 -16.34
N CYS A 20 11.66 14.43 -17.22
CA CYS A 20 12.84 14.19 -18.05
C CYS A 20 12.55 13.16 -19.14
N ASP A 21 12.68 13.54 -20.42
CA ASP A 21 12.51 12.64 -21.57
C ASP A 21 13.52 11.47 -21.60
N GLU A 22 14.60 11.56 -20.79
CA GLU A 22 15.71 10.59 -20.78
C GLU A 22 15.64 9.51 -19.69
N MET A 23 14.64 9.50 -18.79
CA MET A 23 14.47 8.41 -17.81
C MET A 23 13.89 7.13 -18.46
N SER A 24 14.64 6.54 -19.41
CA SER A 24 14.27 5.30 -20.10
C SER A 24 14.85 4.07 -19.40
N CYS A 25 14.24 3.64 -18.30
CA CYS A 25 14.58 2.36 -17.68
C CYS A 25 13.82 1.23 -18.38
N ASN A 26 14.43 0.64 -19.41
CA ASN A 26 13.80 -0.29 -20.37
C ASN A 26 13.26 -1.63 -19.79
N ALA A 27 13.47 -1.92 -18.51
CA ALA A 27 13.06 -3.18 -17.89
C ALA A 27 12.41 -2.96 -16.52
N SER A 28 11.17 -2.46 -16.52
CA SER A 28 10.38 -2.41 -15.29
C SER A 28 9.95 -3.82 -14.86
N PRO A 29 10.20 -4.24 -13.60
CA PRO A 29 9.74 -5.55 -13.11
C PRO A 29 8.22 -5.61 -12.91
N LEU A 30 7.51 -4.49 -13.12
CA LEU A 30 6.12 -4.34 -12.70
C LEU A 30 5.14 -5.13 -13.55
N GLU A 31 5.37 -5.24 -14.86
CA GLU A 31 4.51 -6.09 -15.69
C GLU A 31 4.55 -7.53 -15.22
N GLU A 32 5.73 -7.99 -14.81
CA GLU A 32 5.92 -9.34 -14.33
C GLU A 32 5.39 -9.54 -12.92
N LEU A 33 5.64 -8.60 -12.01
CA LEU A 33 5.04 -8.60 -10.68
C LEU A 33 3.50 -8.57 -10.78
N ALA A 34 2.93 -7.80 -11.72
CA ALA A 34 1.49 -7.76 -11.95
C ALA A 34 0.96 -9.10 -12.45
N ARG A 35 1.67 -9.79 -13.36
CA ARG A 35 1.32 -11.17 -13.78
C ARG A 35 1.31 -12.16 -12.62
N LEU A 36 2.14 -11.94 -11.61
CA LEU A 36 2.21 -12.73 -10.39
C LEU A 36 1.30 -12.21 -9.26
N ASN A 37 0.42 -11.24 -9.56
CA ASN A 37 -0.43 -10.57 -8.57
C ASN A 37 0.35 -10.03 -7.36
N PHE A 38 1.59 -9.60 -7.57
CA PHE A 38 2.53 -9.13 -6.54
C PHE A 38 2.78 -10.13 -5.41
N LYS A 39 2.67 -11.43 -5.69
CA LYS A 39 2.90 -12.53 -4.73
C LYS A 39 3.95 -13.53 -5.25
N PRO A 40 5.18 -13.08 -5.57
CA PRO A 40 6.20 -13.98 -6.08
C PRO A 40 6.58 -15.05 -5.04
N ASN A 41 6.60 -16.32 -5.43
CA ASN A 41 7.21 -17.37 -4.62
C ASN A 41 8.75 -17.24 -4.59
N GLU A 42 9.44 -18.16 -3.91
CA GLU A 42 10.90 -18.11 -3.79
C GLU A 42 11.63 -18.11 -5.14
N THR A 43 11.23 -18.99 -6.06
CA THR A 43 11.86 -19.09 -7.39
C THR A 43 11.62 -17.82 -8.20
N GLU A 44 10.42 -17.26 -8.09
CA GLU A 44 10.05 -16.00 -8.74
C GLU A 44 10.79 -14.81 -8.15
N LEU A 45 10.94 -14.72 -6.83
CA LEU A 45 11.74 -13.68 -6.16
C LEU A 45 13.19 -13.73 -6.62
N LEU A 46 13.83 -14.90 -6.61
CA LEU A 46 15.22 -15.05 -7.06
C LEU A 46 15.42 -14.52 -8.48
N ARG A 47 14.45 -14.76 -9.36
CA ARG A 47 14.48 -14.30 -10.75
C ARG A 47 14.17 -12.81 -10.90
N LEU A 48 13.26 -12.27 -10.09
CA LEU A 48 12.81 -10.88 -10.13
C LEU A 48 13.74 -9.91 -9.41
N CYS A 49 14.53 -10.40 -8.46
CA CYS A 49 15.36 -9.56 -7.61
C CYS A 49 16.42 -8.75 -8.37
N PRO A 50 17.28 -9.36 -9.20
CA PRO A 50 18.24 -8.59 -10.00
C PRO A 50 17.59 -7.50 -10.86
N PRO A 51 16.60 -7.78 -11.73
CA PRO A 51 16.01 -6.73 -12.57
C PRO A 51 15.25 -5.68 -11.75
N THR A 52 14.67 -6.03 -10.60
CA THR A 52 14.00 -5.05 -9.72
C THR A 52 14.99 -4.07 -9.12
N LEU A 53 16.12 -4.56 -8.61
CA LEU A 53 17.17 -3.71 -8.03
C LEU A 53 17.84 -2.85 -9.10
N ASP A 54 18.08 -3.41 -10.29
CA ASP A 54 18.62 -2.67 -11.44
C ASP A 54 17.67 -1.56 -11.90
N PHE A 55 16.35 -1.83 -11.91
CA PHE A 55 15.34 -0.81 -12.21
C PHE A 55 15.41 0.37 -11.23
N PHE A 56 15.49 0.12 -9.92
CA PHE A 56 15.63 1.21 -8.94
C PHE A 56 16.95 1.97 -9.10
N ASN A 57 18.06 1.26 -9.35
CA ASN A 57 19.34 1.92 -9.57
C ASN A 57 19.32 2.79 -10.84
N CYS A 58 18.69 2.32 -11.92
CA CYS A 58 18.46 3.09 -13.14
C CYS A 58 17.62 4.35 -12.86
N LEU A 59 16.50 4.20 -12.15
CA LEU A 59 15.64 5.33 -11.78
C LEU A 59 16.39 6.37 -10.95
N PHE A 60 17.19 5.94 -9.97
CA PHE A 60 17.90 6.85 -9.07
C PHE A 60 18.99 7.60 -9.82
N LYS A 61 19.72 6.91 -10.70
CA LYS A 61 20.69 7.53 -11.59
C LYS A 61 20.02 8.51 -12.55
N GLY A 62 18.89 8.13 -13.15
CA GLY A 62 18.13 9.01 -14.03
C GLY A 62 17.64 10.28 -13.32
N ALA A 63 17.22 10.16 -12.06
CA ALA A 63 16.88 11.31 -11.23
C ALA A 63 18.10 12.22 -10.96
N GLU A 64 19.25 11.64 -10.65
CA GLU A 64 20.51 12.37 -10.46
C GLU A 64 20.95 13.11 -11.72
N ASP A 65 20.97 12.41 -12.86
CA ASP A 65 21.33 12.97 -14.17
C ASP A 65 20.37 14.12 -14.58
N CYS A 66 19.10 14.00 -14.21
CA CYS A 66 18.05 14.97 -14.56
C CYS A 66 18.05 16.23 -13.67
N PHE A 67 18.13 16.04 -12.36
CA PHE A 67 17.95 17.11 -11.38
C PHE A 67 19.28 17.63 -10.80
N GLY A 68 20.40 16.97 -11.09
CA GLY A 68 21.70 17.25 -10.47
C GLY A 68 21.72 16.94 -8.96
N MET A 69 20.74 16.16 -8.48
CA MET A 69 20.56 15.78 -7.08
C MET A 69 20.14 14.32 -7.00
N ASN A 70 20.68 13.59 -6.04
CA ASN A 70 20.26 12.21 -5.80
C ASN A 70 18.86 12.15 -5.15
N VAL A 71 18.25 10.96 -5.13
CA VAL A 71 16.89 10.77 -4.64
C VAL A 71 16.78 11.09 -3.14
N GLU A 72 17.83 10.85 -2.36
CA GLU A 72 17.91 11.20 -0.95
C GLU A 72 17.84 12.73 -0.74
N GLU A 73 18.55 13.52 -1.55
CA GLU A 73 18.48 14.98 -1.52
C GLU A 73 17.09 15.48 -1.93
N ILE A 74 16.48 14.90 -2.97
CA ILE A 74 15.11 15.25 -3.39
C ILE A 74 14.12 14.95 -2.27
N ALA A 75 14.29 13.83 -1.55
CA ALA A 75 13.46 13.46 -0.41
C ALA A 75 13.53 14.48 0.74
N GLU A 76 14.61 15.24 0.86
CA GLU A 76 14.81 16.28 1.87
C GLU A 76 14.45 17.70 1.37
N SER A 77 14.11 17.86 0.09
CA SER A 77 13.76 19.15 -0.50
C SER A 77 12.47 19.76 0.05
N ASP A 78 12.36 21.09 -0.10
CA ASP A 78 11.16 21.87 0.26
C ASP A 78 9.97 21.64 -0.71
N ASP A 79 10.21 21.02 -1.87
CA ASP A 79 9.14 20.64 -2.80
C ASP A 79 8.38 19.43 -2.22
N ALA A 80 7.19 19.71 -1.67
CA ALA A 80 6.37 18.70 -1.01
C ALA A 80 6.00 17.52 -1.92
N ILE A 81 5.81 17.75 -3.22
CA ILE A 81 5.44 16.71 -4.18
C ILE A 81 6.66 15.86 -4.51
N ALA A 82 7.77 16.49 -4.92
CA ALA A 82 9.01 15.80 -5.27
C ALA A 82 9.56 15.03 -4.06
N SER A 83 9.56 15.64 -2.88
CA SER A 83 9.94 15.01 -1.62
C SER A 83 9.08 13.79 -1.30
N THR A 84 7.76 13.87 -1.50
CA THR A 84 6.85 12.73 -1.26
C THR A 84 7.13 11.58 -2.22
N ILE A 85 7.36 11.86 -3.51
CA ILE A 85 7.66 10.86 -4.53
C ILE A 85 9.01 10.19 -4.23
N ALA A 86 10.05 10.97 -3.95
CA ALA A 86 11.39 10.46 -3.62
C ALA A 86 11.37 9.58 -2.35
N LYS A 87 10.69 10.02 -1.29
CA LYS A 87 10.49 9.20 -0.07
C LYS A 87 9.77 7.88 -0.37
N SER A 88 8.81 7.89 -1.30
CA SER A 88 8.11 6.68 -1.74
C SER A 88 9.05 5.72 -2.46
N LEU A 89 9.85 6.24 -3.39
CA LEU A 89 10.84 5.46 -4.16
C LEU A 89 11.91 4.84 -3.25
N LEU A 90 12.45 5.60 -2.30
CA LEU A 90 13.43 5.10 -1.32
C LEU A 90 12.85 3.94 -0.48
N LYS A 91 11.60 4.08 -0.04
CA LYS A 91 10.92 3.02 0.74
C LYS A 91 10.62 1.79 -0.10
N ALA A 92 10.21 1.97 -1.36
CA ALA A 92 9.97 0.87 -2.28
C ALA A 92 11.27 0.12 -2.59
N ARG A 93 12.38 0.84 -2.83
CA ARG A 93 13.71 0.23 -2.99
C ARG A 93 14.17 -0.51 -1.73
N SER A 94 14.01 0.08 -0.55
CA SER A 94 14.34 -0.58 0.73
C SER A 94 13.55 -1.87 0.93
N LEU A 95 12.26 -1.87 0.60
CA LEU A 95 11.43 -3.08 0.63
C LEU A 95 11.95 -4.12 -0.37
N ALA A 96 12.27 -3.72 -1.61
CA ALA A 96 12.84 -4.64 -2.59
C ALA A 96 14.16 -5.26 -2.12
N VAL A 97 15.07 -4.45 -1.55
CA VAL A 97 16.32 -4.95 -0.97
C VAL A 97 16.06 -5.98 0.12
N GLU A 98 15.16 -5.69 1.08
CA GLU A 98 14.82 -6.63 2.15
C GLU A 98 14.11 -7.89 1.65
N MET A 99 13.36 -7.83 0.56
CA MET A 99 12.73 -9.01 -0.04
C MET A 99 13.73 -9.86 -0.85
N CYS A 100 14.81 -9.24 -1.31
CA CYS A 100 15.84 -9.89 -2.13
C CYS A 100 17.03 -10.43 -1.34
N ASP A 101 17.28 -9.90 -0.15
CA ASP A 101 18.31 -10.39 0.76
C ASP A 101 17.89 -11.74 1.39
N GLU A 102 18.71 -12.78 1.19
CA GLU A 102 18.48 -14.14 1.72
C GLU A 102 18.47 -14.19 3.25
N ASP A 103 19.24 -13.30 3.90
CA ASP A 103 19.36 -13.25 5.36
C ASP A 103 18.30 -12.34 6.00
N SER A 104 17.48 -11.67 5.19
CA SER A 104 16.46 -10.74 5.66
C SER A 104 15.35 -11.47 6.42
N PRO A 105 15.03 -11.04 7.67
CA PRO A 105 13.88 -11.54 8.39
C PRO A 105 12.57 -11.36 7.62
N LEU A 106 12.43 -10.26 6.85
CA LEU A 106 11.22 -10.00 6.08
C LEU A 106 11.03 -11.03 4.97
N ARG A 107 12.10 -11.35 4.21
CA ARG A 107 12.05 -12.37 3.14
C ARG A 107 11.70 -13.73 3.73
N ARG A 108 12.36 -14.15 4.81
CA ARG A 108 12.10 -15.43 5.46
C ARG A 108 10.65 -15.54 5.92
N ASP A 109 10.18 -14.55 6.68
CA ASP A 109 8.81 -14.55 7.21
C ASP A 109 7.77 -14.46 6.08
N TYR A 110 8.09 -13.81 4.95
CA TYR A 110 7.26 -13.79 3.75
C TYR A 110 7.19 -15.17 3.07
N LEU A 111 8.33 -15.79 2.80
CA LEU A 111 8.39 -17.09 2.12
C LEU A 111 7.72 -18.20 2.91
N GLU A 112 7.81 -18.16 4.24
CA GLU A 112 7.10 -19.10 5.11
C GLU A 112 5.57 -18.98 5.00
N ASN A 113 5.06 -17.80 4.60
CA ASN A 113 3.63 -17.48 4.63
C ASN A 113 3.01 -17.25 3.24
N VAL A 114 3.80 -17.15 2.16
CA VAL A 114 3.31 -16.77 0.82
C VAL A 114 2.24 -17.70 0.27
N GLU A 115 2.35 -19.01 0.51
CA GLU A 115 1.30 -19.96 0.13
C GLU A 115 0.00 -19.74 0.91
N CYS A 116 0.09 -19.36 2.18
CA CYS A 116 -1.09 -19.07 2.99
C CYS A 116 -1.75 -17.77 2.51
N PHE A 117 -0.96 -16.74 2.17
CA PHE A 117 -1.45 -15.52 1.54
C PHE A 117 -2.20 -15.83 0.26
N ASP A 118 -1.62 -16.66 -0.61
CA ASP A 118 -2.22 -17.00 -1.89
C ASP A 118 -3.55 -17.75 -1.72
N ARG A 119 -3.59 -18.74 -0.83
CA ARG A 119 -4.83 -19.47 -0.50
C ARG A 119 -5.89 -18.55 0.09
N LEU A 120 -5.52 -17.62 0.97
CA LEU A 120 -6.47 -16.69 1.55
C LEU A 120 -7.01 -15.70 0.52
N VAL A 121 -6.17 -15.19 -0.38
CA VAL A 121 -6.59 -14.32 -1.48
C VAL A 121 -7.51 -15.05 -2.45
N ALA A 122 -7.18 -16.29 -2.82
CA ALA A 122 -8.04 -17.11 -3.68
C ALA A 122 -9.43 -17.31 -3.06
N LYS A 123 -9.47 -17.61 -1.75
CA LYS A 123 -10.73 -17.71 -0.99
C LYS A 123 -11.45 -16.37 -0.81
N ALA A 124 -10.71 -15.28 -0.67
CA ALA A 124 -11.31 -13.94 -0.56
C ALA A 124 -11.96 -13.51 -1.87
N ASN A 125 -11.46 -13.95 -3.03
CA ASN A 125 -12.15 -13.75 -4.31
C ASN A 125 -13.41 -14.62 -4.46
N GLU A 126 -13.55 -15.68 -3.67
CA GLU A 126 -14.79 -16.46 -3.53
C GLU A 126 -15.73 -15.89 -2.45
N ILE A 127 -15.20 -15.00 -1.60
CA ILE A 127 -15.83 -14.46 -0.41
C ILE A 127 -15.51 -12.95 -0.37
N ASP A 128 -16.20 -12.15 -1.19
CA ASP A 128 -16.14 -10.67 -1.26
C ASP A 128 -16.43 -9.94 0.08
N ASP A 129 -16.54 -10.68 1.18
CA ASP A 129 -17.00 -10.24 2.48
C ASP A 129 -16.23 -9.06 3.08
N CYS A 130 -14.92 -8.88 2.84
CA CYS A 130 -14.23 -7.70 3.38
C CYS A 130 -14.50 -6.43 2.57
N THR A 131 -14.60 -6.53 1.24
CA THR A 131 -14.87 -5.39 0.37
C THR A 131 -16.33 -4.96 0.50
N ASP A 132 -17.25 -5.93 0.38
CA ASP A 132 -18.70 -5.69 0.45
C ASP A 132 -19.12 -5.14 1.83
N LYS A 133 -18.53 -5.67 2.91
CA LYS A 133 -18.73 -5.11 4.26
C LYS A 133 -18.13 -3.72 4.37
N GLY A 134 -16.96 -3.49 3.80
CA GLY A 134 -16.35 -2.16 3.76
C GLY A 134 -17.29 -1.12 3.14
N GLU A 135 -17.83 -1.41 1.96
CA GLU A 135 -18.82 -0.57 1.28
C GLU A 135 -20.08 -0.39 2.14
N THR A 136 -20.64 -1.49 2.65
CA THR A 136 -21.88 -1.47 3.43
C THR A 136 -21.72 -0.63 4.71
N TYR A 137 -20.65 -0.85 5.47
CA TYR A 137 -20.41 -0.13 6.72
C TYR A 137 -20.05 1.33 6.47
N ALA A 138 -19.21 1.63 5.47
CA ALA A 138 -18.87 3.01 5.13
C ALA A 138 -20.10 3.80 4.67
N ASP A 139 -20.94 3.23 3.80
CA ASP A 139 -22.16 3.88 3.32
C ASP A 139 -23.15 4.14 4.47
N ALA A 140 -23.40 3.13 5.31
CA ALA A 140 -24.31 3.26 6.45
C ALA A 140 -23.82 4.30 7.47
N PHE A 141 -22.52 4.27 7.80
CA PHE A 141 -21.91 5.23 8.70
C PHE A 141 -21.98 6.65 8.14
N LEU A 142 -21.60 6.87 6.89
CA LEU A 142 -21.58 8.21 6.30
C LEU A 142 -22.99 8.79 6.20
N ARG A 143 -24.01 7.99 5.85
CA ARG A 143 -25.41 8.47 5.89
C ARG A 143 -25.81 8.94 7.29
N GLN A 144 -25.43 8.20 8.33
CA GLN A 144 -25.70 8.58 9.72
C GLN A 144 -24.90 9.83 10.12
N TRP A 145 -23.61 9.89 9.79
CA TRP A 145 -22.70 10.98 10.12
C TRP A 145 -23.11 12.30 9.46
N HIS A 146 -23.39 12.28 8.15
CA HIS A 146 -23.81 13.45 7.40
C HIS A 146 -25.20 13.93 7.79
N HIS A 147 -26.12 13.04 8.15
CA HIS A 147 -27.42 13.44 8.71
C HIS A 147 -27.25 14.22 10.02
N LEU A 148 -26.25 13.88 10.83
CA LEU A 148 -25.91 14.59 12.07
C LEU A 148 -25.15 15.90 11.84
N LYS A 149 -24.53 16.08 10.65
CA LYS A 149 -23.67 17.22 10.32
C LYS A 149 -24.25 18.18 9.28
N GLU A 150 -25.38 17.84 8.66
CA GLU A 150 -25.98 18.59 7.54
C GLU A 150 -25.02 18.80 6.35
N GLU A 151 -24.10 17.86 6.14
CA GLU A 151 -23.09 17.90 5.06
C GLU A 151 -23.41 16.88 3.96
N ASN A 152 -22.92 17.10 2.74
CA ASN A 152 -23.02 16.12 1.67
C ASN A 152 -21.96 15.03 1.83
N VAL A 153 -22.27 13.80 1.39
CA VAL A 153 -21.32 12.69 1.36
C VAL A 153 -20.14 13.01 0.46
N ASP A 154 -18.93 13.02 1.02
CA ASP A 154 -17.69 13.07 0.25
C ASP A 154 -17.32 11.66 -0.23
N TRP A 155 -17.32 11.46 -1.55
CA TRP A 155 -16.97 10.18 -2.18
C TRP A 155 -15.51 9.78 -1.96
N SER A 156 -14.62 10.74 -1.72
CA SER A 156 -13.22 10.47 -1.39
C SER A 156 -13.08 9.89 0.01
N GLU A 157 -13.81 10.45 0.99
CA GLU A 157 -13.88 9.94 2.36
C GLU A 157 -14.51 8.54 2.42
N LYS A 158 -15.60 8.31 1.66
CA LYS A 158 -16.21 6.98 1.53
C LYS A 158 -15.19 5.95 1.05
N ARG A 159 -14.53 6.21 -0.08
CA ARG A 159 -13.52 5.31 -0.65
C ARG A 159 -12.37 5.04 0.32
N CYS A 160 -11.97 6.05 1.08
CA CYS A 160 -10.98 5.93 2.15
C CYS A 160 -11.40 4.93 3.25
N LEU A 161 -12.61 5.09 3.79
CA LEU A 161 -13.13 4.23 4.86
C LEU A 161 -13.29 2.79 4.36
N GLU A 162 -13.80 2.61 3.15
CA GLU A 162 -13.95 1.30 2.49
C GLU A 162 -12.61 0.58 2.36
N GLN A 163 -11.60 1.26 1.81
CA GLN A 163 -10.27 0.68 1.65
C GLN A 163 -9.67 0.33 3.01
N ALA A 164 -9.64 1.28 3.96
CA ALA A 164 -9.05 1.06 5.26
C ALA A 164 -9.75 -0.09 6.02
N TYR A 165 -11.08 -0.18 5.94
CA TYR A 165 -11.84 -1.32 6.46
C TYR A 165 -11.45 -2.63 5.77
N GLY A 166 -11.45 -2.65 4.44
CA GLY A 166 -11.14 -3.84 3.64
C GLY A 166 -9.76 -4.40 3.98
N TYR A 167 -8.75 -3.53 4.13
CA TYR A 167 -7.41 -3.94 4.57
C TYR A 167 -7.40 -4.44 6.01
N ALA A 168 -8.10 -3.79 6.94
CA ALA A 168 -8.14 -4.20 8.33
C ALA A 168 -8.82 -5.57 8.50
N CYS A 169 -9.96 -5.76 7.84
CA CYS A 169 -10.67 -7.04 7.76
C CYS A 169 -9.81 -8.14 7.15
N PHE A 170 -9.09 -7.84 6.07
CA PHE A 170 -8.18 -8.81 5.45
C PHE A 170 -7.03 -9.21 6.38
N VAL A 171 -6.41 -8.25 7.07
CA VAL A 171 -5.32 -8.50 8.02
C VAL A 171 -5.82 -9.29 9.24
N GLU A 172 -7.03 -9.03 9.71
CA GLU A 172 -7.67 -9.83 10.77
C GLU A 172 -7.90 -11.27 10.32
N LYS A 173 -8.49 -11.48 9.13
CA LYS A 173 -8.66 -12.83 8.56
C LYS A 173 -7.33 -13.55 8.37
N LEU A 174 -6.30 -12.81 8.00
CA LEU A 174 -4.95 -13.34 7.85
C LEU A 174 -4.36 -13.79 9.18
N ASP A 175 -4.52 -13.02 10.26
CA ASP A 175 -4.10 -13.40 11.61
C ASP A 175 -4.79 -14.69 12.07
N ILE A 176 -6.10 -14.78 11.85
CA ILE A 176 -6.90 -15.94 12.25
C ILE A 176 -6.50 -17.18 11.44
N THR A 177 -6.22 -17.02 10.14
CA THR A 177 -6.03 -18.16 9.22
C THR A 177 -4.58 -18.60 9.11
N CYS A 178 -3.64 -17.65 9.05
CA CYS A 178 -2.23 -17.87 8.78
C CYS A 178 -1.34 -17.57 10.00
N GLY A 179 -1.90 -16.98 11.06
CA GLY A 179 -1.19 -16.70 12.30
C GLY A 179 -0.49 -15.35 12.35
N GLU A 180 0.08 -15.08 13.53
CA GLU A 180 0.67 -13.78 13.86
C GLU A 180 1.87 -13.39 12.98
N VAL A 181 2.71 -14.37 12.58
CA VAL A 181 3.86 -14.10 11.71
C VAL A 181 3.39 -13.55 10.38
N ALA A 182 2.42 -14.21 9.74
CA ALA A 182 1.77 -13.76 8.51
C ALA A 182 1.20 -12.34 8.64
N ARG A 183 0.45 -12.07 9.73
CA ARG A 183 -0.08 -10.73 10.05
C ARG A 183 1.04 -9.69 10.10
N ARG A 184 2.08 -9.94 10.90
CA ARG A 184 3.19 -9.01 11.10
C ARG A 184 3.95 -8.74 9.81
N THR A 185 4.16 -9.77 8.99
CA THR A 185 4.82 -9.65 7.69
C THR A 185 4.04 -8.72 6.76
N LEU A 186 2.72 -8.92 6.62
CA LEU A 186 1.89 -8.06 5.79
C LEU A 186 1.85 -6.62 6.31
N LEU A 187 1.71 -6.41 7.62
CA LEU A 187 1.74 -5.07 8.21
C LEU A 187 3.08 -4.36 7.94
N THR A 188 4.19 -5.10 7.96
CA THR A 188 5.52 -4.57 7.66
C THR A 188 5.62 -4.13 6.19
N ILE A 189 5.13 -4.95 5.27
CA ILE A 189 5.05 -4.63 3.84
C ILE A 189 4.18 -3.40 3.62
N LEU A 190 2.95 -3.37 4.17
CA LEU A 190 2.03 -2.24 4.05
C LEU A 190 2.64 -0.95 4.58
N LYS A 191 3.29 -0.98 5.75
CA LYS A 191 3.93 0.20 6.34
C LYS A 191 5.02 0.78 5.45
N LYS A 192 5.79 -0.07 4.75
CA LYS A 192 6.83 0.35 3.81
C LYS A 192 6.24 0.84 2.49
N ALA A 193 5.21 0.16 1.98
CA ALA A 193 4.58 0.45 0.71
C ALA A 193 3.53 1.59 0.76
N LYS A 194 3.08 2.01 1.95
CA LYS A 194 1.92 2.90 2.11
C LYS A 194 1.93 4.17 1.25
N HIS A 195 3.09 4.77 1.00
CA HIS A 195 3.18 5.98 0.19
C HIS A 195 3.02 5.72 -1.31
N ALA A 196 3.34 4.51 -1.77
CA ALA A 196 3.04 4.08 -3.13
C ALA A 196 1.60 3.56 -3.28
N LEU A 197 0.99 3.06 -2.19
CA LEU A 197 -0.31 2.39 -2.24
C LEU A 197 -1.51 3.27 -1.90
N PHE A 198 -1.31 4.37 -1.18
CA PHE A 198 -2.42 5.11 -0.55
C PHE A 198 -2.32 6.62 -0.76
N THR A 199 -1.83 7.07 -1.91
CA THR A 199 -1.73 8.50 -2.26
C THR A 199 -3.09 9.20 -2.36
N GLU A 200 -4.15 8.44 -2.65
CA GLU A 200 -5.50 8.98 -2.90
C GLU A 200 -6.38 9.05 -1.64
N CYS A 201 -5.93 8.49 -0.51
CA CYS A 201 -6.73 8.50 0.71
C CYS A 201 -6.30 9.63 1.65
N GLU A 202 -6.87 10.82 1.43
CA GLU A 202 -6.68 11.99 2.26
C GLU A 202 -8.02 12.37 2.92
N ILE A 203 -8.20 12.03 4.19
CA ILE A 203 -9.35 12.50 4.97
C ILE A 203 -8.93 13.82 5.63
N GLU A 204 -9.52 14.95 5.20
CA GLU A 204 -9.17 16.30 5.66
C GLU A 204 -9.40 16.53 7.16
N ASN A 205 -10.33 15.79 7.78
CA ASN A 205 -10.53 15.76 9.24
C ASN A 205 -10.31 14.35 9.83
N PRO A 206 -9.05 13.85 9.82
CA PRO A 206 -8.77 12.43 9.89
C PRO A 206 -9.00 11.83 11.28
N LEU A 207 -8.97 12.61 12.36
CA LEU A 207 -9.11 12.03 13.71
C LEU A 207 -10.57 11.87 14.13
N GLY A 208 -11.44 12.80 13.74
CA GLY A 208 -12.86 12.76 14.10
C GLY A 208 -13.60 11.67 13.34
N LEU A 209 -13.49 11.65 12.01
CA LEU A 209 -14.20 10.71 11.15
C LEU A 209 -13.76 9.27 11.38
N LYS A 210 -12.44 9.01 11.43
CA LYS A 210 -11.91 7.66 11.65
C LYS A 210 -12.30 7.11 13.01
N ARG A 211 -12.17 7.90 14.08
CA ARG A 211 -12.56 7.46 15.42
C ARG A 211 -14.06 7.17 15.48
N ALA A 212 -14.89 8.07 14.95
CA ALA A 212 -16.33 7.86 14.91
C ALA A 212 -16.72 6.63 14.08
N PHE A 213 -16.00 6.34 12.99
CA PHE A 213 -16.23 5.13 12.21
C PHE A 213 -15.87 3.87 12.99
N LEU A 214 -14.72 3.84 13.69
CA LEU A 214 -14.35 2.70 14.51
C LEU A 214 -15.29 2.51 15.71
N ASP A 215 -15.75 3.60 16.31
CA ASP A 215 -16.76 3.55 17.38
C ASP A 215 -18.08 2.99 16.85
N TYR A 216 -18.47 3.35 15.61
CA TYR A 216 -19.65 2.82 14.93
C TYR A 216 -19.57 1.30 14.64
N LEU A 217 -18.37 0.78 14.38
CA LEU A 217 -18.17 -0.65 14.11
C LEU A 217 -18.29 -1.53 15.37
N GLU A 218 -18.30 -0.94 16.58
CA GLU A 218 -18.43 -1.66 17.86
C GLU A 218 -17.41 -2.81 18.02
N LEU A 219 -16.18 -2.61 17.55
CA LEU A 219 -15.13 -3.62 17.56
C LEU A 219 -14.65 -3.93 19.00
N GLY A 220 -14.34 -5.20 19.28
CA GLY A 220 -13.63 -5.58 20.50
C GLY A 220 -12.25 -4.92 20.59
N GLU A 221 -11.72 -4.70 21.79
CA GLU A 221 -10.49 -3.92 22.05
C GLU A 221 -9.31 -4.30 21.14
N LYS A 222 -8.95 -5.59 21.08
CA LYS A 222 -7.85 -6.09 20.24
C LYS A 222 -8.09 -5.85 18.73
N THR A 223 -9.31 -6.00 18.26
CA THR A 223 -9.66 -5.75 16.84
C THR A 223 -9.67 -4.25 16.55
N SER A 224 -10.15 -3.43 17.49
CA SER A 224 -10.14 -1.97 17.39
C SER A 224 -8.71 -1.41 17.26
N GLU A 225 -7.75 -1.93 18.04
CA GLU A 225 -6.34 -1.53 17.92
C GLU A 225 -5.75 -1.85 16.55
N LEU A 226 -6.04 -3.03 16.00
CA LEU A 226 -5.61 -3.43 14.65
C LEU A 226 -6.20 -2.49 13.59
N TYR A 227 -7.50 -2.24 13.64
CA TYR A 227 -8.18 -1.38 12.68
C TYR A 227 -7.65 0.05 12.79
N TRP A 228 -7.46 0.57 14.00
CA TRP A 228 -6.84 1.88 14.20
C TRP A 228 -5.43 1.96 13.59
N TYR A 229 -4.59 0.94 13.79
CA TYR A 229 -3.25 0.87 13.18
C TYR A 229 -3.31 0.96 11.65
N ILE A 230 -4.22 0.20 11.04
CA ILE A 230 -4.44 0.20 9.59
C ILE A 230 -4.89 1.58 9.14
N PHE A 231 -5.90 2.17 9.78
CA PHE A 231 -6.44 3.50 9.48
C PHE A 231 -5.40 4.63 9.61
N GLU A 232 -4.47 4.53 10.56
CA GLU A 232 -3.35 5.47 10.69
C GLU A 232 -2.27 5.26 9.62
N THR A 233 -2.21 4.07 9.00
CA THR A 233 -1.33 3.82 7.86
C THR A 233 -1.76 4.63 6.63
N PHE A 234 -3.05 4.91 6.46
CA PHE A 234 -3.62 5.76 5.39
C PHE A 234 -3.50 7.27 5.66
N LYS A 235 -2.82 7.70 6.72
CA LYS A 235 -2.64 9.14 6.99
C LYS A 235 -1.45 9.70 6.21
N ARG A 236 -1.67 10.74 5.40
CA ARG A 236 -0.60 11.63 4.90
C ARG A 236 -0.10 12.49 6.06
N ARG A 237 1.23 12.56 6.24
CA ARG A 237 1.86 13.44 7.23
C ARG A 237 2.03 14.82 6.64
#